data_AF-X6M8H6-F1
#
_entry.id   AF-X6M8H6-F1
#
_cell.length_a   1.000
_cell.length_b   1.000
_cell.length_c   1.000
_cell.angle_alpha   90.00
_cell.angle_beta   90.00
_cell.angle_gamma   90.00
#
_symmetry.space_group_name_H-M   'P 1'
#
loop_
_entity.id
_entity.type
_entity.pdbx_description
1 polymer ?
#
loop_
_entity_poly.entity_id
_entity_poly.type
_entity_poly.pdbx_seq_one_letter_code
_entity_poly.pdbx_strand_id
1 'polypeptide(L)'
;YTLKLVDKDIPWLYWNDFEVATDPNLSFDIFDQNNKIDTKAVHPSSQVILVEEGHCPSDSTKATAKILEHLVRVIDDEQSFCFALAAFDSLKAKLGPTTLQNVDSILASTEQIYQTLFMGKVWSELKVEQWLSSKQLFVIVKILAKDKLNSVVMQSISDSLRCFALKNSKDGTPFDKFRLIPCVNYLELSKCMINEGFNDLFQGIKFQNSKVQSIDPNDLIEVLTFGLELREDKTFIPTHWMEDHLIGLLQNHNHLVESTLQLLFDNTKCDETVKTNLWKRLWKNKKCWTLFQSRYEILFDVWKVFISNLQQYVSDFADIPNLLRGFQSKKFRELVMGSPDTINTFLNFIQEQKCMCVHARIFVSFWS
;
A
#
# COMPACT_ATOMS: atom_id res chain seq x y z
N TYR A 1 29.20 17.95 -16.01
CA TYR A 1 28.34 16.78 -15.79
C TYR A 1 29.06 15.58 -16.39
N THR A 2 29.37 14.55 -15.59
CA THR A 2 30.01 13.33 -16.12
C THR A 2 28.90 12.44 -16.66
N LEU A 3 28.87 12.23 -17.98
CA LEU A 3 27.91 11.33 -18.63
C LEU A 3 28.20 9.89 -18.16
N LYS A 4 27.17 9.11 -17.80
CA LYS A 4 27.29 7.70 -17.39
C LYS A 4 26.82 6.78 -18.52
N LEU A 5 27.48 5.63 -18.68
CA LEU A 5 27.12 4.62 -19.68
C LEU A 5 25.72 4.09 -19.41
N VAL A 6 25.01 3.80 -20.50
CA VAL A 6 23.67 3.26 -20.46
C VAL A 6 23.64 1.82 -21.01
N ASP A 7 24.65 1.39 -21.79
CA ASP A 7 24.84 -0.03 -22.14
C ASP A 7 26.29 -0.32 -22.57
N LYS A 8 26.86 -1.48 -22.18
CA LYS A 8 28.28 -1.83 -22.40
C LYS A 8 28.50 -2.69 -23.65
N ASP A 9 27.43 -3.25 -24.21
CA ASP A 9 27.50 -4.27 -25.26
C ASP A 9 27.04 -3.77 -26.64
N ILE A 10 27.19 -2.46 -26.91
CA ILE A 10 27.10 -1.92 -28.27
C ILE A 10 28.51 -1.96 -28.87
N PRO A 11 28.84 -2.90 -29.78
CA PRO A 11 30.23 -3.32 -30.11
C PRO A 11 31.12 -2.29 -30.81
N TRP A 12 30.68 -1.04 -30.90
CA TRP A 12 31.24 0.06 -31.70
C TRP A 12 31.17 1.42 -31.00
N LEU A 13 30.66 1.48 -29.76
CA LEU A 13 30.65 2.70 -28.92
C LEU A 13 31.42 2.39 -27.62
N TYR A 14 32.74 2.56 -27.63
CA TYR A 14 33.54 2.46 -26.41
C TYR A 14 33.59 3.84 -25.72
N TRP A 15 33.58 3.88 -24.37
CA TRP A 15 33.70 5.17 -23.64
C TRP A 15 34.96 5.97 -23.97
N ASN A 16 36.01 5.29 -24.45
CA ASN A 16 37.22 5.96 -24.90
C ASN A 16 36.98 6.85 -26.14
N ASP A 17 35.83 6.72 -26.80
CA ASP A 17 35.43 7.52 -27.95
C ASP A 17 34.60 8.76 -27.56
N PHE A 18 34.24 8.92 -26.29
CA PHE A 18 33.54 10.10 -25.77
C PHE A 18 34.39 10.81 -24.70
N GLU A 19 35.09 11.87 -25.10
CA GLU A 19 35.52 12.89 -24.15
C GLU A 19 34.31 13.73 -23.75
N VAL A 20 33.87 13.59 -22.49
CA VAL A 20 32.87 14.49 -21.90
C VAL A 20 33.54 15.84 -21.64
N ALA A 21 33.58 16.68 -22.66
CA ALA A 21 34.06 18.05 -22.52
C ALA A 21 33.20 18.78 -21.50
N THR A 22 33.84 19.44 -20.53
CA THR A 22 33.20 20.40 -19.60
C THR A 22 32.82 21.72 -20.29
N ASP A 23 32.89 21.76 -21.62
CA ASP A 23 32.68 22.95 -22.44
C ASP A 23 31.19 23.12 -22.76
N PRO A 24 30.59 24.31 -22.52
CA PRO A 24 29.24 24.64 -22.98
C PRO A 24 29.06 24.57 -24.51
N ASN A 25 30.14 24.45 -25.29
CA ASN A 25 30.14 24.26 -26.73
C ASN A 25 30.43 22.80 -27.12
N LEU A 26 29.76 21.84 -26.48
CA LEU A 26 29.83 20.43 -26.87
C LEU A 26 29.44 20.28 -28.35
N SER A 27 30.30 19.67 -29.15
CA SER A 27 29.97 19.25 -30.51
C SER A 27 30.35 17.78 -30.69
N PHE A 28 29.53 17.05 -31.43
CA PHE A 28 29.81 15.65 -31.76
C PHE A 28 29.96 15.52 -33.26
N ASP A 29 30.98 14.80 -33.68
CA ASP A 29 31.15 14.38 -35.07
C ASP A 29 30.34 13.10 -35.28
N ILE A 30 29.35 13.17 -36.16
CA ILE A 30 28.56 12.02 -36.56
C ILE A 30 29.22 11.44 -37.81
N PHE A 31 29.68 10.20 -37.69
CA PHE A 31 30.23 9.43 -38.80
C PHE A 31 29.11 8.63 -39.45
N ASP A 32 28.87 8.85 -40.74
CA ASP A 32 28.03 7.93 -41.51
C ASP A 32 28.81 6.69 -41.97
N GLN A 33 28.09 5.69 -42.51
CA GLN A 33 28.70 4.44 -43.02
C GLN A 33 29.68 4.66 -44.19
N ASN A 34 29.76 5.88 -44.75
CA ASN A 34 30.68 6.28 -45.80
C ASN A 34 31.82 7.17 -45.28
N ASN A 35 32.04 7.25 -43.96
CA ASN A 35 32.99 8.15 -43.31
C ASN A 35 32.77 9.64 -43.63
N LYS A 36 31.55 10.06 -43.98
CA LYS A 36 31.21 11.48 -44.03
C LYS A 36 31.01 11.97 -42.61
N ILE A 37 31.63 13.11 -42.33
CA ILE A 37 31.62 13.77 -41.03
C ILE A 37 30.58 14.89 -41.07
N ASP A 38 29.58 14.81 -40.22
CA ASP A 38 28.66 15.91 -39.94
C ASP A 38 28.85 16.34 -38.48
N THR A 39 29.46 17.51 -38.28
CA THR A 39 29.66 18.07 -36.95
C THR A 39 28.36 18.70 -36.47
N LYS A 40 27.79 18.16 -35.39
CA LYS A 40 26.62 18.72 -34.72
C LYS A 40 27.03 19.44 -33.45
N ALA A 41 26.82 20.75 -33.44
CA ALA A 41 26.88 21.54 -32.22
C ALA A 41 25.69 21.20 -31.33
N VAL A 42 25.97 20.87 -30.08
CA VAL A 42 24.97 20.71 -29.04
C VAL A 42 24.67 22.06 -28.45
N HIS A 43 23.39 22.41 -28.44
CA HIS A 43 22.97 23.65 -27.86
C HIS A 43 23.35 23.67 -26.37
N PRO A 44 23.93 24.77 -25.82
CA PRO A 44 24.38 24.84 -24.42
C PRO A 44 23.27 24.56 -23.39
N SER A 45 22.01 24.67 -23.78
CA SER A 45 20.84 24.36 -22.95
C SER A 45 20.38 22.90 -23.02
N SER A 46 21.06 22.05 -23.79
CA SER A 46 20.70 20.64 -23.95
C SER A 46 21.04 19.89 -22.66
N GLN A 47 20.02 19.29 -22.04
CA GLN A 47 20.20 18.52 -20.80
C GLN A 47 20.38 17.02 -21.08
N VAL A 48 19.95 16.53 -22.25
CA VAL A 48 20.03 15.12 -22.67
C VAL A 48 20.30 15.06 -24.17
N ILE A 49 21.20 14.14 -24.57
CA ILE A 49 21.53 13.85 -25.97
C ILE A 49 21.24 12.37 -26.19
N LEU A 50 20.39 12.05 -27.16
CA LEU A 50 20.11 10.69 -27.62
C LEU A 50 20.84 10.49 -28.95
N VAL A 51 21.71 9.47 -28.99
CA VAL A 51 22.41 9.04 -30.20
C VAL A 51 21.87 7.66 -30.55
N GLU A 52 21.17 7.56 -31.68
CA GLU A 52 20.64 6.28 -32.18
C GLU A 52 21.31 5.93 -33.51
N GLU A 53 21.75 4.68 -33.64
CA GLU A 53 22.31 4.15 -34.87
C GLU A 53 21.20 3.55 -35.75
N GLY A 54 20.84 4.23 -36.84
CA GLY A 54 19.95 3.70 -37.87
C GLY A 54 18.77 4.60 -38.27
N HIS A 55 17.98 4.13 -39.24
CA HIS A 55 16.77 4.82 -39.71
C HIS A 55 15.79 5.02 -38.54
N CYS A 56 15.73 6.25 -38.02
CA CYS A 56 14.65 6.68 -37.15
C CYS A 56 13.33 6.35 -37.88
N PRO A 57 12.41 5.58 -37.27
CA PRO A 57 11.13 5.30 -37.90
C PRO A 57 10.49 6.62 -38.30
N SER A 58 10.06 6.77 -39.55
CA SER A 58 9.28 7.94 -39.98
C SER A 58 7.97 8.11 -39.19
N ASP A 59 7.58 7.08 -38.44
CA ASP A 59 6.49 7.03 -37.50
C ASP A 59 6.95 7.48 -36.09
N SER A 60 6.52 8.68 -35.70
CA SER A 60 6.82 9.30 -34.40
C SER A 60 6.41 8.44 -33.19
N THR A 61 5.43 7.57 -33.36
CA THR A 61 4.95 6.64 -32.32
C THR A 61 6.00 5.56 -32.03
N LYS A 62 6.62 5.02 -33.08
CA LYS A 62 7.67 4.01 -32.97
C LYS A 62 8.96 4.60 -32.41
N ALA A 63 9.30 5.83 -32.78
CA ALA A 63 10.41 6.57 -32.18
C ALA A 63 10.17 6.80 -30.68
N THR A 64 8.96 7.22 -30.30
CA THR A 64 8.59 7.40 -28.88
C THR A 64 8.71 6.09 -28.10
N ALA A 65 8.22 4.98 -28.64
CA ALA A 65 8.31 3.67 -27.99
C ALA A 65 9.77 3.25 -27.75
N LYS A 66 10.65 3.42 -28.74
CA LYS A 66 12.08 3.09 -28.62
C LYS A 66 12.80 3.92 -27.56
N ILE A 67 12.55 5.23 -27.53
CA ILE A 67 13.13 6.15 -26.54
C ILE A 67 12.69 5.72 -25.13
N LEU A 68 11.40 5.48 -24.93
CA LEU A 68 10.87 5.07 -23.64
C LEU A 68 11.39 3.68 -23.22
N GLU A 69 11.49 2.73 -24.15
CA GLU A 69 12.07 1.41 -23.90
C GLU A 69 13.54 1.52 -23.46
N HIS A 70 14.34 2.38 -24.10
CA HIS A 70 15.70 2.66 -23.66
C HIS A 70 15.72 3.26 -22.26
N LEU A 71 14.90 4.29 -21.99
CA LEU A 71 14.86 4.90 -20.67
C LEU A 71 14.42 3.93 -19.57
N VAL A 72 13.58 2.93 -19.86
CA VAL A 72 13.20 1.90 -18.90
C VAL A 72 14.36 0.93 -18.64
N ARG A 73 14.98 0.41 -19.70
CA ARG A 73 16.02 -0.64 -19.61
C ARG A 73 17.23 -0.26 -18.78
N VAL A 74 17.42 1.02 -18.55
CA VAL A 74 18.67 1.59 -18.01
C VAL A 74 18.50 2.02 -16.57
N ILE A 75 17.29 1.82 -16.04
CA ILE A 75 16.95 2.04 -14.65
C ILE A 75 17.28 0.76 -13.89
N ASP A 76 18.42 0.79 -13.21
CA ASP A 76 18.92 -0.29 -12.35
C ASP A 76 18.79 0.07 -10.85
N ASP A 77 18.78 1.38 -10.56
CA ASP A 77 18.88 1.93 -9.22
C ASP A 77 18.18 3.31 -9.12
N GLU A 78 18.25 3.92 -7.93
CA GLU A 78 17.66 5.23 -7.67
C GLU A 78 18.25 6.35 -8.54
N GLN A 79 19.56 6.29 -8.81
CA GLN A 79 20.25 7.34 -9.56
C GLN A 79 19.84 7.31 -11.03
N SER A 80 19.84 6.13 -11.64
CA SER A 80 19.39 5.91 -13.01
C SER A 80 17.90 6.19 -13.19
N PHE A 81 17.06 5.88 -12.19
CA PHE A 81 15.67 6.32 -12.14
C PHE A 81 15.53 7.85 -12.19
N CYS A 82 16.26 8.58 -11.34
CA CYS A 82 16.22 10.05 -11.34
C CYS A 82 16.70 10.64 -12.67
N PHE A 83 17.71 10.03 -13.28
CA PHE A 83 18.17 10.41 -14.62
C PHE A 83 17.09 10.19 -15.69
N ALA A 84 16.48 9.00 -15.71
CA ALA A 84 15.42 8.67 -16.66
C ALA A 84 14.24 9.63 -16.55
N LEU A 85 13.85 10.02 -15.33
CA LEU A 85 12.83 11.04 -15.10
C LEU A 85 13.20 12.41 -15.68
N ALA A 86 14.41 12.89 -15.42
CA ALA A 86 14.87 14.17 -15.95
C ALA A 86 14.94 14.16 -17.49
N ALA A 87 15.37 13.04 -18.06
CA ALA A 87 15.38 12.83 -19.50
C ALA A 87 13.97 12.84 -20.09
N PHE A 88 13.05 12.09 -19.48
CA PHE A 88 11.65 12.08 -19.89
C PHE A 88 11.02 13.47 -19.80
N ASP A 89 11.20 14.19 -18.69
CA ASP A 89 10.64 15.54 -18.53
C ASP A 89 11.17 16.54 -19.57
N SER A 90 12.42 16.36 -20.02
CA SER A 90 13.01 17.16 -21.11
C SER A 90 12.46 16.80 -22.49
N LEU A 91 12.10 15.53 -22.69
CA LEU A 91 11.67 15.00 -23.99
C LEU A 91 10.15 15.01 -24.17
N LYS A 92 9.36 15.01 -23.09
CA LYS A 92 7.90 14.72 -23.13
C LYS A 92 7.10 15.61 -24.07
N ALA A 93 7.50 16.88 -24.27
CA ALA A 93 6.84 17.78 -25.22
C ALA A 93 6.95 17.32 -26.69
N LYS A 94 7.91 16.44 -26.99
CA LYS A 94 8.18 15.87 -28.31
C LYS A 94 7.70 14.42 -28.45
N LEU A 95 7.28 13.79 -27.34
CA LEU A 95 6.82 12.40 -27.33
C LEU A 95 5.33 12.34 -27.63
N GLY A 96 4.93 11.39 -28.47
CA GLY A 96 3.53 11.10 -28.77
C GLY A 96 2.91 10.09 -27.80
N PRO A 97 1.58 9.95 -27.77
CA PRO A 97 0.95 8.82 -27.11
C PRO A 97 1.46 7.52 -27.73
N THR A 98 1.81 6.54 -26.90
CA THR A 98 2.23 5.21 -27.36
C THR A 98 1.70 4.14 -26.42
N THR A 99 1.48 2.95 -26.96
CA THR A 99 1.21 1.74 -26.19
C THR A 99 2.53 1.07 -25.85
N LEU A 100 3.09 1.36 -24.67
CA LEU A 100 4.03 0.42 -24.05
C LEU A 100 3.25 -0.73 -23.41
N GLN A 101 3.85 -1.92 -23.41
CA GLN A 101 3.23 -3.10 -22.79
C GLN A 101 3.00 -2.88 -21.30
N ASN A 102 1.92 -3.47 -20.80
CA ASN A 102 1.59 -3.46 -19.38
C ASN A 102 2.71 -4.11 -18.57
N VAL A 103 3.06 -3.46 -17.45
CA VAL A 103 3.80 -4.11 -16.39
C VAL A 103 2.79 -4.86 -15.52
N ASP A 104 2.23 -5.98 -16.00
CA ASP A 104 1.24 -6.76 -15.23
C ASP A 104 1.90 -7.68 -14.17
N SER A 105 3.23 -7.76 -14.14
CA SER A 105 3.98 -8.60 -13.21
C SER A 105 4.11 -7.99 -11.82
N ILE A 106 4.02 -8.85 -10.80
CA ILE A 106 4.39 -8.53 -9.42
C ILE A 106 5.90 -8.24 -9.38
N LEU A 107 6.25 -7.12 -8.78
CA LEU A 107 7.62 -6.59 -8.72
C LEU A 107 8.46 -7.42 -7.74
N ALA A 108 9.57 -7.97 -8.21
CA ALA A 108 10.44 -8.85 -7.44
C ALA A 108 11.77 -8.21 -7.06
N SER A 109 12.22 -7.17 -7.77
CA SER A 109 13.48 -6.47 -7.52
C SER A 109 13.31 -4.94 -7.39
N THR A 110 14.28 -4.29 -6.75
CA THR A 110 14.36 -2.82 -6.65
C THR A 110 14.45 -2.16 -8.02
N GLU A 111 15.17 -2.77 -8.96
CA GLU A 111 15.21 -2.38 -10.38
C GLU A 111 13.80 -2.32 -10.98
N GLN A 112 13.04 -3.42 -10.89
CA GLN A 112 11.68 -3.50 -11.42
C GLN A 112 10.74 -2.47 -10.76
N ILE A 113 10.95 -2.16 -9.49
CA ILE A 113 10.21 -1.11 -8.78
C ILE A 113 10.43 0.26 -9.42
N TYR A 114 11.69 0.64 -9.65
CA TYR A 114 12.00 1.93 -10.25
C TYR A 114 11.53 2.02 -11.70
N GLN A 115 11.71 0.95 -12.49
CA GLN A 115 11.19 0.85 -13.85
C GLN A 115 9.66 1.02 -13.88
N THR A 116 8.95 0.37 -12.95
CA THR A 116 7.49 0.43 -12.86
C THR A 116 7.00 1.80 -12.41
N LEU A 117 7.68 2.42 -11.44
CA LEU A 117 7.37 3.77 -10.99
C LEU A 117 7.58 4.79 -12.12
N PHE A 118 8.64 4.62 -12.92
CA PHE A 118 8.91 5.42 -14.11
C PHE A 118 7.78 5.28 -15.14
N MET A 119 7.39 4.04 -15.45
CA MET A 119 6.26 3.76 -16.35
C MET A 119 4.95 4.38 -15.86
N GLY A 120 4.68 4.35 -14.56
CA GLY A 120 3.53 5.03 -13.96
C GLY A 120 3.51 6.53 -14.25
N LYS A 121 4.67 7.20 -14.17
CA LYS A 121 4.81 8.62 -14.53
C LYS A 121 4.62 8.85 -16.03
N VAL A 122 5.21 8.01 -16.88
CA VAL A 122 5.05 8.10 -18.35
C VAL A 122 3.58 8.00 -18.75
N TRP A 123 2.85 7.00 -18.25
CA TRP A 123 1.43 6.82 -18.56
C TRP A 123 0.58 8.01 -18.14
N SER A 124 0.84 8.54 -16.93
CA SER A 124 0.14 9.72 -16.42
C SER A 124 0.36 10.96 -17.28
N GLU A 125 1.62 11.27 -17.62
CA GLU A 125 1.99 12.49 -18.37
C GLU A 125 1.59 12.42 -19.84
N LEU A 126 1.68 11.23 -20.46
CA LEU A 126 1.27 11.00 -21.85
C LEU A 126 -0.23 10.70 -21.99
N LYS A 127 -1.00 10.76 -20.89
CA LYS A 127 -2.45 10.51 -20.84
C LYS A 127 -2.86 9.16 -21.43
N VAL A 128 -2.02 8.14 -21.21
CA VAL A 128 -2.36 6.75 -21.54
C VAL A 128 -3.39 6.26 -20.52
N GLU A 129 -4.38 5.48 -20.95
CA GLU A 129 -5.39 4.88 -20.07
C GLU A 129 -4.83 3.67 -19.28
N GLN A 130 -3.65 3.82 -18.71
CA GLN A 130 -2.95 2.81 -17.92
C GLN A 130 -2.42 3.45 -16.63
N TRP A 131 -2.47 2.69 -15.54
CA TRP A 131 -2.09 3.16 -14.22
C TRP A 131 -1.53 2.00 -13.40
N LEU A 132 -0.74 2.34 -12.39
CA LEU A 132 -0.32 1.36 -11.40
C LEU A 132 -1.53 0.89 -10.58
N SER A 133 -1.66 -0.42 -10.43
CA SER A 133 -2.65 -1.01 -9.54
C SER A 133 -2.35 -0.68 -8.08
N SER A 134 -3.36 -0.79 -7.21
CA SER A 134 -3.17 -0.60 -5.76
C SER A 134 -2.15 -1.58 -5.17
N LYS A 135 -2.06 -2.81 -5.73
CA LYS A 135 -1.12 -3.84 -5.31
C LYS A 135 0.32 -3.45 -5.68
N GLN A 136 0.54 -2.95 -6.90
CA GLN A 136 1.85 -2.45 -7.30
C GLN A 136 2.28 -1.26 -6.46
N LEU A 137 1.39 -0.28 -6.26
CA LEU A 137 1.68 0.89 -5.42
C LEU A 137 2.05 0.48 -3.99
N PHE A 138 1.31 -0.47 -3.41
CA PHE A 138 1.62 -1.00 -2.09
C PHE A 138 2.99 -1.68 -2.03
N VAL A 139 3.30 -2.55 -2.99
CA VAL A 139 4.59 -3.26 -3.04
C VAL A 139 5.75 -2.27 -3.22
N ILE A 140 5.61 -1.28 -4.11
CA ILE A 140 6.60 -0.21 -4.33
C ILE A 140 6.89 0.50 -3.01
N VAL A 141 5.84 1.00 -2.33
CA VAL A 141 6.03 1.76 -1.09
C VAL A 141 6.60 0.88 0.02
N LYS A 142 6.07 -0.33 0.21
CA LYS A 142 6.54 -1.25 1.25
C LYS A 142 8.02 -1.60 1.10
N ILE A 143 8.49 -1.83 -0.13
CA ILE A 143 9.89 -2.18 -0.38
C ILE A 143 10.79 -0.96 -0.21
N LEU A 144 10.41 0.18 -0.80
CA LEU A 144 11.21 1.40 -0.75
C LEU A 144 11.20 2.08 0.64
N ALA A 145 10.18 1.85 1.47
CA ALA A 145 10.09 2.41 2.82
C ALA A 145 11.21 1.98 3.77
N LYS A 146 11.97 0.94 3.41
CA LYS A 146 13.13 0.47 4.18
C LYS A 146 14.35 1.39 4.03
N ASP A 147 14.37 2.23 3.00
CA ASP A 147 15.49 3.09 2.66
C ASP A 147 15.17 4.57 2.85
N LYS A 148 16.19 5.39 3.06
CA LYS A 148 16.03 6.84 3.06
C LYS A 148 15.93 7.34 1.62
N LEU A 149 14.70 7.50 1.14
CA LEU A 149 14.43 7.85 -0.25
C LEU A 149 14.74 9.31 -0.57
N ASN A 150 15.23 9.53 -1.80
CA ASN A 150 15.35 10.87 -2.38
C ASN A 150 13.97 11.52 -2.60
N SER A 151 13.91 12.85 -2.48
CA SER A 151 12.69 13.64 -2.70
C SER A 151 12.04 13.40 -4.07
N VAL A 152 12.82 13.12 -5.12
CA VAL A 152 12.32 12.82 -6.47
C VAL A 152 11.54 11.50 -6.49
N VAL A 153 12.04 10.47 -5.80
CA VAL A 153 11.36 9.18 -5.66
C VAL A 153 10.08 9.36 -4.85
N MET A 154 10.17 10.05 -3.72
CA MET A 154 9.02 10.36 -2.86
C MET A 154 7.92 11.10 -3.61
N GLN A 155 8.30 12.10 -4.42
CA GLN A 155 7.37 12.85 -5.25
C GLN A 155 6.72 11.94 -6.30
N SER A 156 7.48 11.06 -6.94
CA SER A 156 6.96 10.11 -7.95
C SER A 156 5.94 9.12 -7.36
N ILE A 157 6.21 8.63 -6.15
CA ILE A 157 5.26 7.80 -5.38
C ILE A 157 3.98 8.59 -5.08
N SER A 158 4.12 9.81 -4.55
CA SER A 158 3.00 10.70 -4.22
C SER A 158 2.12 10.97 -5.43
N ASP A 159 2.73 11.29 -6.58
CA ASP A 159 2.01 11.53 -7.83
C ASP A 159 1.28 10.27 -8.32
N SER A 160 1.92 9.11 -8.22
CA SER A 160 1.30 7.83 -8.62
C SER A 160 0.09 7.48 -7.74
N LEU A 161 0.19 7.68 -6.42
CA LEU A 161 -0.91 7.51 -5.48
C LEU A 161 -2.05 8.50 -5.75
N ARG A 162 -1.73 9.75 -6.09
CA ARG A 162 -2.72 10.78 -6.43
C ARG A 162 -3.45 10.45 -7.74
N CYS A 163 -2.73 10.00 -8.75
CA CYS A 163 -3.31 9.54 -10.01
C CYS A 163 -4.26 8.36 -9.77
N PHE A 164 -3.86 7.41 -8.92
CA PHE A 164 -4.74 6.34 -8.48
C PHE A 164 -5.99 6.89 -7.78
N ALA A 165 -5.84 7.81 -6.82
CA ALA A 165 -6.95 8.38 -6.07
C ALA A 165 -7.98 9.11 -6.97
N LEU A 166 -7.50 9.94 -7.90
CA LEU A 166 -8.36 10.70 -8.81
C LEU A 166 -9.22 9.79 -9.70
N LYS A 167 -8.62 8.73 -10.26
CA LYS A 167 -9.29 7.81 -11.17
C LYS A 167 -10.12 6.75 -10.45
N ASN A 168 -9.54 6.11 -9.44
CA ASN A 168 -10.15 4.98 -8.72
C ASN A 168 -11.02 5.40 -7.52
N SER A 169 -11.22 6.71 -7.31
CA SER A 169 -12.26 7.18 -6.38
C SER A 169 -13.63 6.56 -6.69
N LYS A 170 -13.92 6.28 -7.98
CA LYS A 170 -15.17 5.69 -8.48
C LYS A 170 -15.11 4.17 -8.74
N ASP A 171 -14.01 3.65 -9.29
CA ASP A 171 -13.95 2.28 -9.81
C ASP A 171 -13.04 1.32 -9.00
N GLY A 172 -12.22 1.84 -8.07
CA GLY A 172 -11.37 1.01 -7.23
C GLY A 172 -12.17 0.21 -6.21
N THR A 173 -11.77 -1.04 -5.96
CA THR A 173 -12.46 -1.87 -4.97
C THR A 173 -12.26 -1.32 -3.55
N PRO A 174 -13.16 -1.61 -2.60
CA PRO A 174 -12.98 -1.21 -1.20
C PRO A 174 -11.65 -1.68 -0.60
N PHE A 175 -11.13 -2.83 -1.04
CA PHE A 175 -9.87 -3.38 -0.55
C PHE A 175 -8.67 -2.68 -1.19
N ASP A 176 -8.77 -2.22 -2.44
CA ASP A 176 -7.72 -1.39 -3.05
C ASP A 176 -7.50 -0.11 -2.25
N LYS A 177 -8.60 0.54 -1.82
CA LYS A 177 -8.54 1.72 -0.95
C LYS A 177 -7.93 1.37 0.40
N PHE A 178 -8.35 0.28 1.02
CA PHE A 178 -7.80 -0.18 2.30
C PHE A 178 -6.29 -0.46 2.23
N ARG A 179 -5.83 -1.13 1.17
CA ARG A 179 -4.43 -1.47 0.92
C ARG A 179 -3.51 -0.25 0.84
N LEU A 180 -4.02 0.90 0.39
CA LEU A 180 -3.24 2.13 0.22
C LEU A 180 -3.17 3.01 1.49
N ILE A 181 -3.95 2.72 2.53
CA ILE A 181 -3.89 3.46 3.81
C ILE A 181 -2.45 3.53 4.36
N PRO A 182 -1.71 2.41 4.55
CA PRO A 182 -0.34 2.49 5.05
C PRO A 182 0.61 3.22 4.09
N CYS A 183 0.34 3.25 2.79
CA CYS A 183 1.18 3.98 1.83
C CYS A 183 1.09 5.49 2.03
N VAL A 184 -0.12 6.02 2.23
CA VAL A 184 -0.32 7.46 2.49
C VAL A 184 0.24 7.84 3.86
N ASN A 185 0.02 6.99 4.88
CA ASN A 185 0.62 7.17 6.20
C ASN A 185 2.16 7.21 6.14
N TYR A 186 2.81 6.39 5.30
CA TYR A 186 4.26 6.43 5.09
C TYR A 186 4.72 7.77 4.48
N LEU A 187 3.99 8.30 3.50
CA LEU A 187 4.30 9.61 2.91
C LEU A 187 4.19 10.75 3.92
N GLU A 188 3.18 10.71 4.79
CA GLU A 188 3.00 11.66 5.90
C GLU A 188 4.14 11.58 6.91
N LEU A 189 4.49 10.36 7.34
CA LEU A 189 5.61 10.10 8.23
C LEU A 189 6.92 10.68 7.65
N SER A 190 7.12 10.49 6.36
CA SER A 190 8.28 10.99 5.62
C SER A 190 8.25 12.49 5.34
N LYS A 191 7.22 13.21 5.80
CA LYS A 191 6.99 14.65 5.56
C LYS A 191 7.00 15.02 4.07
N CYS A 192 6.67 14.07 3.21
CA CYS A 192 6.44 14.36 1.79
C CYS A 192 5.16 15.18 1.70
N MET A 193 5.17 16.28 0.94
CA MET A 193 4.00 17.16 0.82
C MET A 193 2.82 16.35 0.27
N ILE A 194 1.88 16.03 1.15
CA ILE A 194 0.60 15.48 0.76
C ILE A 194 -0.31 16.67 0.50
N ASN A 195 -0.51 16.99 -0.79
CA ASN A 195 -1.57 17.92 -1.17
C ASN A 195 -2.94 17.35 -0.77
N GLU A 196 -3.85 18.23 -0.37
CA GLU A 196 -5.25 17.90 -0.07
C GLU A 196 -5.84 17.02 -1.18
N GLY A 197 -6.25 15.78 -0.87
CA GLY A 197 -6.82 14.86 -1.87
C GLY A 197 -6.98 13.40 -1.45
N PHE A 198 -6.22 12.91 -0.47
CA PHE A 198 -6.35 11.52 -0.01
C PHE A 198 -7.45 11.32 1.03
N ASN A 199 -7.88 12.37 1.73
CA ASN A 199 -8.95 12.29 2.71
C ASN A 199 -10.23 11.68 2.10
N ASP A 200 -10.60 12.11 0.90
CA ASP A 200 -11.79 11.64 0.21
C ASP A 200 -11.65 10.20 -0.29
N LEU A 201 -10.42 9.72 -0.53
CA LEU A 201 -10.15 8.34 -0.95
C LEU A 201 -10.55 7.33 0.13
N PHE A 202 -10.29 7.66 1.39
CA PHE A 202 -10.51 6.74 2.53
C PHE A 202 -11.82 6.99 3.27
N GLN A 203 -12.55 8.07 2.95
CA GLN A 203 -13.86 8.29 3.55
C GLN A 203 -14.85 7.20 3.15
N GLY A 204 -15.43 6.54 4.17
CA GLY A 204 -16.58 5.66 3.99
C GLY A 204 -16.33 4.41 3.14
N ILE A 205 -15.15 3.78 3.23
CA ILE A 205 -14.88 2.49 2.57
C ILE A 205 -15.94 1.45 3.01
N LYS A 206 -16.75 1.00 2.04
CA LYS A 206 -17.83 0.02 2.23
C LYS A 206 -17.45 -1.30 1.58
N PHE A 207 -16.98 -2.25 2.38
CA PHE A 207 -16.67 -3.60 1.92
C PHE A 207 -17.94 -4.33 1.49
N GLN A 208 -17.82 -5.07 0.39
CA GLN A 208 -18.84 -6.00 -0.08
C GLN A 208 -18.58 -7.38 0.52
N ASN A 209 -19.57 -8.27 0.49
CA ASN A 209 -19.40 -9.61 1.03
C ASN A 209 -18.36 -10.41 0.24
N SER A 210 -17.79 -11.44 0.90
CA SER A 210 -16.71 -12.25 0.34
C SER A 210 -17.04 -13.04 -0.94
N LYS A 211 -18.33 -13.13 -1.32
CA LYS A 211 -18.74 -13.78 -2.59
C LYS A 211 -18.63 -12.83 -3.78
N VAL A 212 -18.72 -11.52 -3.54
CA VAL A 212 -18.62 -10.49 -4.58
C VAL A 212 -17.19 -10.00 -4.73
N GLN A 213 -16.48 -9.87 -3.60
CA GLN A 213 -15.08 -9.49 -3.57
C GLN A 213 -14.30 -10.53 -2.80
N SER A 214 -13.34 -11.20 -3.42
CA SER A 214 -12.39 -12.04 -2.70
C SER A 214 -11.21 -11.20 -2.20
N ILE A 215 -10.72 -11.51 -1.01
CA ILE A 215 -9.50 -10.92 -0.45
C ILE A 215 -8.60 -12.09 -0.05
N ASP A 216 -7.38 -12.08 -0.59
CA ASP A 216 -6.34 -13.03 -0.15
C ASP A 216 -5.95 -12.72 1.30
N PRO A 217 -6.01 -13.70 2.22
CA PRO A 217 -5.56 -13.50 3.60
C PRO A 217 -4.14 -12.95 3.69
N ASN A 218 -3.22 -13.42 2.84
CA ASN A 218 -1.83 -12.96 2.87
C ASN A 218 -1.72 -11.49 2.47
N ASP A 219 -2.49 -11.04 1.48
CA ASP A 219 -2.52 -9.62 1.10
C ASP A 219 -3.02 -8.76 2.28
N LEU A 220 -4.05 -9.19 3.02
CA LEU A 220 -4.52 -8.46 4.19
C LEU A 220 -3.47 -8.42 5.29
N ILE A 221 -2.85 -9.57 5.60
CA ILE A 221 -1.81 -9.68 6.62
C ILE A 221 -0.63 -8.78 6.30
N GLU A 222 -0.18 -8.74 5.04
CA GLU A 222 0.90 -7.86 4.61
C GLU A 222 0.57 -6.37 4.79
N VAL A 223 -0.66 -5.96 4.42
CA VAL A 223 -1.12 -4.58 4.59
C VAL A 223 -1.13 -4.16 6.05
N LEU A 224 -1.69 -5.03 6.90
CA LEU A 224 -1.76 -4.77 8.34
C LEU A 224 -0.37 -4.73 8.97
N THR A 225 0.51 -5.67 8.60
CA THR A 225 1.89 -5.72 9.09
C THR A 225 2.64 -4.43 8.78
N PHE A 226 2.62 -4.00 7.51
CA PHE A 226 3.29 -2.75 7.11
C PHE A 226 2.71 -1.53 7.85
N GLY A 227 1.38 -1.44 8.00
CA GLY A 227 0.77 -0.35 8.75
C GLY A 227 1.05 -0.36 10.26
N LEU A 228 1.40 -1.52 10.84
CA LEU A 228 1.87 -1.64 12.23
C LEU A 228 3.35 -1.27 12.35
N GLU A 229 4.20 -1.71 11.42
CA GLU A 229 5.63 -1.37 11.36
C GLU A 229 5.85 0.16 11.32
N LEU A 230 5.04 0.90 10.57
CA LEU A 230 5.11 2.37 10.53
C LEU A 230 4.91 3.04 11.91
N ARG A 231 4.26 2.34 12.86
CA ARG A 231 3.97 2.84 14.21
C ARG A 231 5.02 2.45 15.23
N GLU A 232 6.04 1.69 14.83
CA GLU A 232 7.21 1.46 15.69
C GLU A 232 7.93 2.77 16.02
N ASP A 233 7.87 3.76 15.11
CA ASP A 233 8.19 5.14 15.44
C ASP A 233 7.11 5.70 16.39
N LYS A 234 7.46 5.81 17.67
CA LYS A 234 6.58 6.31 18.73
C LYS A 234 6.12 7.76 18.53
N THR A 235 6.78 8.52 17.66
CA THR A 235 6.39 9.90 17.34
C THR A 235 5.35 9.98 16.24
N PHE A 236 5.21 8.91 15.45
CA PHE A 236 4.25 8.85 14.37
C PHE A 236 2.83 8.62 14.90
N ILE A 237 1.90 9.45 14.43
CA ILE A 237 0.46 9.26 14.65
C ILE A 237 -0.18 9.18 13.27
N PRO A 238 -0.77 8.03 12.89
CA PRO A 238 -1.45 7.89 11.60
C PRO A 238 -2.54 8.95 11.44
N THR A 239 -2.63 9.57 10.26
CA THR A 239 -3.80 10.38 9.91
C THR A 239 -4.96 9.46 9.51
N HIS A 240 -4.66 8.40 8.77
CA HIS A 240 -5.64 7.41 8.31
C HIS A 240 -5.48 6.10 9.08
N TRP A 241 -6.51 5.73 9.83
CA TRP A 241 -6.45 4.56 10.70
C TRP A 241 -7.10 3.36 10.04
N MET A 242 -6.32 2.29 9.85
CA MET A 242 -6.82 1.03 9.30
C MET A 242 -7.98 0.46 10.13
N GLU A 243 -7.95 0.66 11.44
CA GLU A 243 -8.93 0.18 12.41
C GLU A 243 -10.35 0.70 12.16
N ASP A 244 -10.48 1.90 11.58
CA ASP A 244 -11.78 2.48 11.24
C ASP A 244 -12.51 1.66 10.18
N HIS A 245 -11.74 0.96 9.35
CA HIS A 245 -12.23 0.19 8.21
C HIS A 245 -12.15 -1.32 8.47
N LEU A 246 -11.21 -1.78 9.30
CA LEU A 246 -10.93 -3.18 9.55
C LEU A 246 -12.15 -3.95 10.05
N ILE A 247 -12.92 -3.40 10.99
CA ILE A 247 -14.15 -4.06 11.47
C ILE A 247 -15.16 -4.25 10.35
N GLY A 248 -15.31 -3.26 9.47
CA GLY A 248 -16.19 -3.38 8.30
C GLY A 248 -15.72 -4.43 7.30
N LEU A 249 -14.40 -4.55 7.10
CA LEU A 249 -13.79 -5.60 6.28
C LEU A 249 -14.09 -6.97 6.87
N LEU A 250 -13.74 -7.19 8.13
CA LEU A 250 -13.88 -8.48 8.80
C LEU A 250 -15.34 -8.94 8.90
N GLN A 251 -16.30 -8.04 9.07
CA GLN A 251 -17.73 -8.36 9.08
C GLN A 251 -18.24 -8.91 7.74
N ASN A 252 -17.63 -8.48 6.63
CA ASN A 252 -17.99 -8.94 5.29
C ASN A 252 -17.13 -10.13 4.83
N HIS A 253 -16.02 -10.39 5.53
CA HIS A 253 -15.04 -11.43 5.25
C HIS A 253 -14.71 -12.22 6.52
N ASN A 254 -15.72 -12.86 7.14
CA ASN A 254 -15.59 -13.57 8.42
C ASN A 254 -14.48 -14.64 8.46
N HIS A 255 -14.10 -15.20 7.31
CA HIS A 255 -13.02 -16.17 7.20
C HIS A 255 -11.63 -15.56 7.50
N LEU A 256 -11.48 -14.24 7.43
CA LEU A 256 -10.24 -13.51 7.72
C LEU A 256 -10.07 -13.13 9.19
N VAL A 257 -11.11 -13.30 10.02
CA VAL A 257 -11.13 -12.85 11.42
C VAL A 257 -10.00 -13.50 12.22
N GLU A 258 -9.80 -14.80 12.06
CA GLU A 258 -8.89 -15.58 12.89
C GLU A 258 -7.42 -15.24 12.61
N SER A 259 -7.01 -15.26 11.34
CA SER A 259 -5.65 -14.86 10.94
C SER A 259 -5.36 -13.41 11.28
N THR A 260 -6.35 -12.52 11.12
CA THR A 260 -6.20 -11.11 11.51
C THR A 260 -6.00 -10.97 13.01
N LEU A 261 -6.83 -11.61 13.83
CA LEU A 261 -6.70 -11.54 15.29
C LEU A 261 -5.35 -12.09 15.76
N GLN A 262 -4.91 -13.21 15.19
CA GLN A 262 -3.61 -13.79 15.52
C GLN A 262 -2.48 -12.79 15.24
N LEU A 263 -2.46 -12.18 14.05
CA LEU A 263 -1.48 -11.15 13.70
C LEU A 263 -1.51 -9.98 14.69
N LEU A 264 -2.70 -9.48 15.03
CA LEU A 264 -2.84 -8.36 15.94
C LEU A 264 -2.31 -8.71 17.34
N PHE A 265 -2.59 -9.90 17.85
CA PHE A 265 -2.03 -10.36 19.13
C PHE A 265 -0.50 -10.48 19.08
N ASP A 266 0.05 -11.07 18.02
CA ASP A 266 1.49 -11.29 17.89
C ASP A 266 2.31 -9.99 17.78
N ASN A 267 1.74 -8.95 17.16
CA ASN A 267 2.47 -7.72 16.80
C ASN A 267 2.18 -6.52 17.69
N THR A 268 1.30 -6.65 18.69
CA THR A 268 1.02 -5.53 19.60
C THR A 268 1.35 -5.89 21.04
N LYS A 269 2.57 -5.53 21.46
CA LYS A 269 2.80 -5.29 22.89
C LYS A 269 1.97 -4.07 23.26
N CYS A 270 0.88 -4.28 23.99
CA CYS A 270 0.03 -3.19 24.46
C CYS A 270 0.82 -2.33 25.45
N ASP A 271 1.58 -1.37 24.95
CA ASP A 271 2.11 -0.31 25.77
C ASP A 271 0.97 0.69 26.00
N GLU A 272 0.43 0.72 27.21
CA GLU A 272 -0.69 1.59 27.58
C GLU A 272 -0.36 3.07 27.46
N THR A 273 0.93 3.41 27.47
CA THR A 273 1.44 4.78 27.27
C THR A 273 1.42 5.19 25.79
N VAL A 274 1.32 4.22 24.88
CA VAL A 274 1.29 4.47 23.43
C VAL A 274 -0.12 4.87 22.99
N LYS A 275 -0.29 6.16 22.69
CA LYS A 275 -1.56 6.73 22.18
C LYS A 275 -2.03 6.08 20.88
N THR A 276 -1.14 5.44 20.13
CA THR A 276 -1.41 4.79 18.84
C THR A 276 -1.77 3.32 18.95
N ASN A 277 -2.10 2.85 20.16
CA ASN A 277 -2.56 1.49 20.37
C ASN A 277 -3.81 1.17 19.54
N LEU A 278 -3.63 0.26 18.58
CA LEU A 278 -4.64 -0.33 17.69
C LEU A 278 -5.89 -0.77 18.46
N TRP A 279 -5.69 -1.49 19.57
CA TRP A 279 -6.77 -2.15 20.26
C TRP A 279 -7.71 -1.18 20.94
N LYS A 280 -7.17 -0.09 21.51
CA LYS A 280 -7.99 1.00 22.09
C LYS A 280 -8.99 1.55 21.07
N ARG A 281 -8.64 1.56 19.77
CA ARG A 281 -9.53 2.00 18.70
C ARG A 281 -10.53 0.91 18.30
N LEU A 282 -10.08 -0.34 18.14
CA LEU A 282 -10.95 -1.47 17.80
C LEU A 282 -12.03 -1.73 18.87
N TRP A 283 -11.68 -1.67 20.16
CA TRP A 283 -12.63 -1.93 21.25
C TRP A 283 -13.68 -0.83 21.42
N LYS A 284 -13.35 0.41 21.08
CA LYS A 284 -14.31 1.53 21.08
C LYS A 284 -15.31 1.45 19.93
N ASN A 285 -15.08 0.58 18.94
CA ASN A 285 -16.02 0.35 17.86
C ASN A 285 -17.19 -0.56 18.31
N LYS A 286 -18.42 -0.03 18.28
CA LYS A 286 -19.64 -0.76 18.68
C LYS A 286 -19.89 -2.04 17.87
N LYS A 287 -19.37 -2.10 16.64
CA LYS A 287 -19.52 -3.26 15.75
C LYS A 287 -18.59 -4.42 16.10
N CYS A 288 -17.55 -4.18 16.91
CA CYS A 288 -16.58 -5.19 17.31
C CYS A 288 -17.23 -6.39 18.02
N TRP A 289 -18.16 -6.14 18.94
CA TRP A 289 -18.94 -7.22 19.59
C TRP A 289 -19.70 -8.06 18.57
N THR A 290 -20.43 -7.42 17.65
CA THR A 290 -21.26 -8.16 16.68
C THR A 290 -20.42 -9.07 15.78
N LEU A 291 -19.19 -8.67 15.45
CA LEU A 291 -18.24 -9.50 14.71
C LEU A 291 -17.89 -10.78 15.50
N PHE A 292 -17.37 -10.63 16.72
CA PHE A 292 -16.97 -11.77 17.53
C PHE A 292 -18.15 -12.66 17.93
N GLN A 293 -19.30 -12.09 18.26
CA GLN A 293 -20.52 -12.85 18.52
C GLN A 293 -20.93 -13.69 17.30
N SER A 294 -20.84 -13.15 16.09
CA SER A 294 -21.18 -13.90 14.87
C SER A 294 -20.20 -15.02 14.55
N ARG A 295 -18.97 -14.95 15.08
CA ARG A 295 -17.92 -15.94 14.84
C ARG A 295 -17.90 -17.03 15.89
N TYR A 296 -18.01 -16.65 17.16
CA TYR A 296 -17.84 -17.56 18.29
C TYR A 296 -19.17 -18.05 18.86
N GLU A 297 -20.28 -17.33 18.65
CA GLU A 297 -21.61 -17.69 19.15
C GLU A 297 -21.57 -18.14 20.63
N ILE A 298 -21.91 -19.40 20.91
CA ILE A 298 -21.91 -20.06 22.23
C ILE A 298 -20.69 -20.98 22.46
N LEU A 299 -19.63 -20.87 21.65
CA LEU A 299 -18.37 -21.62 21.80
C LEU A 299 -17.54 -21.04 22.95
N PHE A 300 -17.93 -21.33 24.19
CA PHE A 300 -17.35 -20.71 25.39
C PHE A 300 -15.86 -21.02 25.59
N ASP A 301 -15.38 -22.18 25.14
CA ASP A 301 -13.94 -22.51 25.18
C ASP A 301 -13.12 -21.56 24.30
N VAL A 302 -13.65 -21.20 23.13
CA VAL A 302 -13.00 -20.23 22.23
C VAL A 302 -13.04 -18.83 22.84
N TRP A 303 -14.16 -18.45 23.46
CA TRP A 303 -14.25 -17.19 24.20
C TRP A 303 -13.25 -17.12 25.35
N LYS A 304 -13.03 -18.22 26.08
CA LYS A 304 -12.08 -18.29 27.20
C LYS A 304 -10.65 -18.06 26.72
N VAL A 305 -10.23 -18.69 25.62
CA VAL A 305 -8.91 -18.45 25.02
C VAL A 305 -8.79 -17.00 24.55
N PHE A 306 -9.80 -16.48 23.86
CA PHE A 306 -9.80 -15.11 23.38
C PHE A 306 -9.70 -14.08 24.51
N ILE A 307 -10.48 -14.24 25.59
CA ILE A 307 -10.45 -13.35 26.76
C ILE A 307 -9.12 -13.49 27.50
N SER A 308 -8.59 -14.70 27.65
CA SER A 308 -7.27 -14.92 28.25
C SER A 308 -6.17 -14.22 27.47
N ASN A 309 -6.23 -14.25 26.14
CA ASN A 309 -5.29 -13.49 25.30
C ASN A 309 -5.50 -11.99 25.53
N LEU A 310 -6.74 -11.49 25.45
CA LEU A 310 -7.03 -10.07 25.71
C LEU A 310 -6.54 -9.58 27.07
N GLN A 311 -6.61 -10.40 28.12
CA GLN A 311 -6.11 -10.06 29.46
C GLN A 311 -4.60 -9.81 29.50
N GLN A 312 -3.83 -10.33 28.54
CA GLN A 312 -2.41 -9.99 28.41
C GLN A 312 -2.19 -8.57 27.86
N TYR A 313 -3.22 -7.98 27.24
CA TYR A 313 -3.15 -6.72 26.51
C TYR A 313 -4.07 -5.63 27.05
N VAL A 314 -4.86 -5.88 28.10
CA VAL A 314 -5.79 -4.90 28.69
C VAL A 314 -5.57 -4.89 30.20
N SER A 315 -5.06 -3.79 30.77
CA SER A 315 -4.97 -3.65 32.24
C SER A 315 -6.34 -3.57 32.91
N ASP A 316 -7.28 -2.82 32.32
CA ASP A 316 -8.64 -2.67 32.85
C ASP A 316 -9.69 -3.07 31.82
N PHE A 317 -10.47 -4.11 32.11
CA PHE A 317 -11.57 -4.56 31.26
C PHE A 317 -12.69 -3.50 31.11
N ALA A 318 -12.72 -2.48 31.97
CA ALA A 318 -13.54 -1.29 31.74
C ALA A 318 -13.18 -0.55 30.44
N ASP A 319 -11.96 -0.70 29.92
CA ASP A 319 -11.50 -0.10 28.66
C ASP A 319 -12.03 -0.81 27.41
N ILE A 320 -12.68 -1.97 27.56
CA ILE A 320 -13.35 -2.71 26.47
C ILE A 320 -14.88 -2.74 26.61
N PRO A 321 -15.54 -1.59 26.88
CA PRO A 321 -16.93 -1.55 27.34
C PRO A 321 -17.91 -2.12 26.31
N ASN A 322 -17.61 -2.02 25.02
CA ASN A 322 -18.47 -2.55 23.97
C ASN A 322 -18.44 -4.08 23.89
N LEU A 323 -17.29 -4.71 24.18
CA LEU A 323 -17.18 -6.17 24.20
C LEU A 323 -18.00 -6.71 25.38
N LEU A 324 -17.84 -6.12 26.58
CA LEU A 324 -18.55 -6.54 27.79
C LEU A 324 -20.07 -6.35 27.70
N ARG A 325 -20.53 -5.18 27.23
CA ARG A 325 -21.97 -4.92 26.99
C ARG A 325 -22.57 -5.90 25.99
N GLY A 326 -21.73 -6.46 25.12
CA GLY A 326 -22.08 -7.50 24.20
C GLY A 326 -22.73 -8.73 24.82
N PHE A 327 -22.12 -9.27 25.89
CA PHE A 327 -22.65 -10.41 26.64
C PHE A 327 -24.00 -10.10 27.32
N GLN A 328 -24.35 -8.82 27.47
CA GLN A 328 -25.63 -8.35 28.02
C GLN A 328 -26.69 -8.09 26.94
N SER A 329 -26.30 -8.16 25.66
CA SER A 329 -27.19 -7.89 24.54
C SER A 329 -28.38 -8.84 24.51
N LYS A 330 -29.55 -8.35 24.07
CA LYS A 330 -30.76 -9.19 23.91
C LYS A 330 -30.47 -10.41 23.02
N LYS A 331 -29.78 -10.19 21.90
CA LYS A 331 -29.39 -11.24 20.95
C LYS A 331 -28.53 -12.33 21.59
N PHE A 332 -27.55 -11.95 22.41
CA PHE A 332 -26.71 -12.94 23.08
C PHE A 332 -27.49 -13.71 24.15
N ARG A 333 -28.34 -13.03 24.91
CA ARG A 333 -29.25 -13.69 25.87
C ARG A 333 -30.14 -14.72 25.20
N GLU A 334 -30.72 -14.40 24.05
CA GLU A 334 -31.53 -15.34 23.27
C GLU A 334 -30.73 -16.59 22.85
N LEU A 335 -29.47 -16.43 22.43
CA LEU A 335 -28.58 -17.57 22.11
C LEU A 335 -28.31 -18.46 23.33
N VAL A 336 -27.96 -17.85 24.47
CA VAL A 336 -27.64 -18.59 25.70
C VAL A 336 -28.87 -19.31 26.26
N MET A 337 -30.03 -18.66 26.22
CA MET A 337 -31.29 -19.20 26.74
C MET A 337 -31.91 -20.28 25.83
N GLY A 338 -31.24 -20.66 24.74
CA GLY A 338 -31.73 -21.67 23.79
C GLY A 338 -31.82 -23.08 24.38
N SER A 339 -31.03 -23.41 25.41
CA SER A 339 -31.16 -24.68 26.14
C SER A 339 -30.64 -24.60 27.59
N PRO A 340 -31.13 -25.44 28.51
CA PRO A 340 -30.60 -25.53 29.88
C PRO A 340 -29.09 -25.82 29.93
N ASP A 341 -28.58 -26.67 29.05
CA ASP A 341 -27.16 -27.02 28.97
C ASP A 341 -26.29 -25.81 28.59
N THR A 342 -26.77 -24.97 27.66
CA THR A 342 -26.07 -23.75 27.25
C THR A 342 -26.05 -22.71 28.37
N ILE A 343 -27.14 -22.59 29.14
CA ILE A 343 -27.20 -21.73 30.33
C ILE A 343 -26.16 -22.17 31.36
N ASN A 344 -26.10 -23.47 31.68
CA ASN A 344 -25.13 -23.99 32.65
C ASN A 344 -23.69 -23.77 32.19
N THR A 345 -23.40 -24.00 30.91
CA THR A 345 -22.06 -23.78 30.35
C THR A 345 -21.68 -22.31 30.38
N PHE A 346 -22.62 -21.41 30.08
CA PHE A 346 -22.41 -19.96 30.19
C PHE A 346 -22.14 -19.52 31.63
N LEU A 347 -22.91 -20.03 32.61
CA LEU A 347 -22.71 -19.69 34.02
C LEU A 347 -21.33 -20.14 34.51
N ASN A 348 -20.89 -21.34 34.13
CA ASN A 348 -19.54 -21.83 34.45
C ASN A 348 -18.48 -20.94 33.79
N PHE A 349 -18.64 -20.63 32.49
CA PHE A 349 -17.73 -19.73 31.77
C PHE A 349 -17.58 -18.39 32.48
N ILE A 350 -18.68 -17.76 32.90
CA ILE A 350 -18.68 -16.48 33.62
C ILE A 350 -18.00 -16.60 34.98
N GLN A 351 -18.27 -17.66 35.75
CA GLN A 351 -17.65 -17.88 37.06
C GLN A 351 -16.12 -18.00 36.96
N GLU A 352 -15.62 -18.56 35.86
CA GLU A 352 -14.19 -18.67 35.60
C GLU A 352 -13.54 -17.35 35.16
N GLN A 353 -14.31 -16.40 34.62
CA GLN A 353 -13.79 -15.11 34.18
C GLN A 353 -13.61 -14.14 35.36
N LYS A 354 -12.39 -14.06 35.91
CA LYS A 354 -12.04 -13.12 36.98
C LYS A 354 -12.33 -11.65 36.65
N CYS A 355 -12.37 -11.29 35.37
CA CYS A 355 -12.56 -9.92 34.90
C CYS A 355 -14.02 -9.57 34.55
N MET A 356 -14.96 -10.50 34.68
CA MET A 356 -16.38 -10.27 34.36
C MET A 356 -17.25 -10.42 35.61
N CYS A 357 -17.74 -9.29 36.14
CA CYS A 357 -18.82 -9.34 37.14
C CYS A 357 -20.18 -9.38 36.45
N VAL A 358 -20.75 -10.58 36.29
CA VAL A 358 -22.13 -10.73 35.80
C VAL A 358 -23.07 -10.98 36.97
N HIS A 359 -24.02 -10.08 37.17
CA HIS A 359 -25.15 -10.33 38.07
C HIS A 359 -26.21 -11.13 37.31
N ALA A 360 -26.13 -12.46 37.37
CA ALA A 360 -27.16 -13.33 36.82
C ALA A 360 -28.36 -13.38 37.79
N ARG A 361 -29.50 -12.80 37.38
CA ARG A 361 -30.79 -13.04 38.05
C ARG A 361 -31.56 -14.09 37.26
N ILE A 362 -31.56 -15.32 37.75
CA ILE A 362 -32.33 -16.41 37.16
C ILE A 362 -33.75 -16.34 37.74
N PHE A 363 -34.73 -16.07 36.89
CA PHE A 363 -36.15 -16.21 37.25
C PHE A 363 -36.61 -17.56 36.75
N VAL A 364 -36.78 -18.52 37.66
CA VAL A 364 -37.42 -19.80 37.35
C VAL A 364 -38.92 -19.58 37.45
N SER A 365 -39.63 -19.48 36.33
CA SER A 365 -41.09 -19.54 36.34
C SER A 365 -41.51 -21.00 36.37
N PHE A 366 -41.96 -21.48 37.52
CA PHE A 366 -42.72 -22.72 37.58
C PHE A 366 -44.10 -22.46 36.98
N TRP A 367 -44.32 -22.91 35.74
CA TRP A 367 -45.67 -23.15 35.26
C TRP A 367 -46.04 -24.55 35.73
N SER A 368 -46.80 -24.60 36.83
CA SER A 368 -47.47 -25.79 37.33
C SER A 368 -48.70 -26.11 36.50
#